data_AF-G9ELQ0-F1
#
_entry.id   AF-G9ELQ0-F1
#
_cell.length_a   1.000
_cell.length_b   1.000
_cell.length_c   1.000
_cell.angle_alpha   90.00
_cell.angle_beta   90.00
_cell.angle_gamma   90.00
#
_symmetry.space_group_name_H-M   'P 1'
#
loop_
_entity.id
_entity.type
_entity.pdbx_description
1 polymer ?
#
loop_
_entity_poly.entity_id
_entity_poly.type
_entity_poly.pdbx_seq_one_letter_code
_entity_poly.pdbx_strand_id
1 'polypeptide(L)' 'MKRLFIAFLALTVPWLVMLVNDNPGAAFVVLVMQVTLIGWPFATIWAWRTAYPPKNKK' A
#
# COMPACT_ATOMS: atom_id res chain seq x y z
N MET A 1 -10.72 12.48 7.22
CA MET A 1 -10.10 12.97 5.96
C MET A 1 -8.81 12.24 5.61
N LYS A 2 -7.77 12.21 6.47
CA LYS A 2 -6.47 11.56 6.18
C LYS A 2 -6.58 10.09 5.74
N ARG A 3 -7.50 9.31 6.31
CA ARG A 3 -7.76 7.90 5.93
C ARG A 3 -8.22 7.70 4.48
N LEU A 4 -9.16 8.52 4.02
CA LEU A 4 -9.67 8.43 2.65
C LEU A 4 -8.61 8.87 1.64
N PHE A 5 -7.79 9.86 2.01
CA PHE A 5 -6.65 10.27 1.21
C PHE A 5 -5.62 9.15 1.06
N ILE A 6 -5.25 8.47 2.15
CA ILE A 6 -4.34 7.31 2.10
C ILE A 6 -4.98 6.14 1.34
N ALA A 7 -6.30 5.95 1.41
CA ALA A 7 -6.98 4.89 0.66
C ALA A 7 -6.89 5.15 -0.85
N PHE A 8 -7.11 6.40 -1.26
CA PHE A 8 -6.96 6.80 -2.65
C PHE A 8 -5.51 6.66 -3.16
N LEU A 9 -4.52 7.04 -2.33
CA LEU A 9 -3.11 6.82 -2.65
C LEU A 9 -2.77 5.33 -2.73
N ALA A 10 -3.26 4.51 -1.80
CA ALA A 10 -3.05 3.07 -1.82
C ALA A 10 -3.65 2.41 -3.06
N LEU A 11 -4.75 2.94 -3.60
CA LEU A 11 -5.38 2.44 -4.81
C LEU A 11 -4.63 2.88 -6.09
N THR A 12 -4.19 4.13 -6.17
CA THR A 12 -3.62 4.69 -7.41
C THR A 12 -2.10 4.55 -7.51
N VAL A 13 -1.41 4.65 -6.37
CA VAL A 13 0.06 4.65 -6.25
C VAL A 13 0.48 3.95 -4.94
N PRO A 14 0.21 2.63 -4.79
CA PRO A 14 0.52 1.87 -3.57
C PRO A 14 2.00 1.87 -3.19
N TRP A 15 2.93 1.95 -4.15
CA TRP A 15 4.38 1.99 -3.87
C TRP A 15 4.80 3.25 -3.13
N LEU A 16 4.11 4.37 -3.37
CA LEU A 16 4.37 5.64 -2.70
C LEU A 16 3.97 5.56 -1.22
N VAL A 17 2.86 4.86 -0.93
CA VAL A 17 2.45 4.56 0.45
C VAL A 17 3.48 3.72 1.19
N MET A 18 4.16 2.80 0.51
CA MET A 18 5.22 1.99 1.12
C MET A 18 6.53 2.77 1.36
N LEU A 19 6.91 3.65 0.44
CA LEU A 19 8.06 4.54 0.64
C LEU A 19 7.87 5.48 1.84
N VAL A 20 6.67 6.03 2.00
CA VAL A 20 6.34 6.91 3.13
C VAL A 20 6.33 6.17 4.48
N ASN A 21 6.15 4.84 4.47
CA ASN A 21 6.19 3.99 5.67
C ASN A 21 7.55 3.30 5.87
N ASP A 22 8.65 3.86 5.36
CA ASP A 22 10.01 3.35 5.50
C ASP A 22 10.21 1.90 5.03
N ASN A 23 9.42 1.45 4.04
CA ASN A 23 9.53 0.11 3.47
C ASN A 23 9.87 0.14 1.96
N PRO A 24 11.12 0.49 1.60
CA PRO A 24 11.54 0.64 0.20
C PRO A 24 11.57 -0.70 -0.56
N GLY A 25 11.83 -1.81 0.11
CA GLY A 25 11.81 -3.14 -0.52
C GLY A 25 10.42 -3.54 -0.97
N ALA A 26 9.43 -3.36 -0.09
CA ALA A 26 8.05 -3.64 -0.44
C ALA A 26 7.51 -2.66 -1.52
N ALA A 27 7.97 -1.40 -1.52
CA ALA A 27 7.62 -0.44 -2.56
C ALA A 27 8.00 -0.93 -3.97
N PHE A 28 9.16 -1.58 -4.11
CA PHE A 28 9.58 -2.17 -5.39
C PHE A 28 8.69 -3.33 -5.83
N VAL A 29 8.35 -4.23 -4.90
CA VAL A 29 7.46 -5.38 -5.16
C VAL A 29 6.07 -4.90 -5.59
N VAL A 30 5.54 -3.90 -4.89
CA VAL A 30 4.26 -3.28 -5.19
C VAL A 30 4.26 -2.58 -6.55
N LEU A 31 5.38 -1.94 -6.93
CA LEU A 31 5.59 -1.36 -8.25
C LEU A 31 5.41 -2.41 -9.36
N VAL A 32 6.06 -3.57 -9.21
CA VAL A 32 5.96 -4.67 -10.16
C VAL A 32 4.55 -5.28 -10.17
N MET A 33 3.92 -5.47 -9.00
CA MET A 33 2.55 -5.96 -8.90
C MET A 33 1.55 -5.02 -9.57
N GLN A 34 1.73 -3.70 -9.44
CA GLN A 34 0.84 -2.70 -10.01
C GLN A 34 0.81 -2.73 -11.55
N VAL A 35 1.88 -3.25 -12.20
CA VAL A 35 1.91 -3.40 -13.67
C VAL A 35 0.85 -4.40 -14.17
N THR A 36 0.34 -5.25 -13.29
CA THR A 36 -0.66 -6.29 -13.64
C THR A 36 -2.04 -5.97 -13.05
N LEU A 37 -3.10 -6.26 -13.81
CA LEU A 37 -4.49 -6.17 -13.33
C LEU A 37 -4.75 -7.01 -12.09
N ILE A 38 -4.07 -8.16 -11.97
CA ILE A 38 -4.21 -9.08 -10.83
C ILE A 38 -3.39 -8.59 -9.64
N GLY A 39 -2.17 -8.11 -9.84
CA GLY A 39 -1.31 -7.62 -8.76
C GLY A 39 -1.79 -6.30 -8.18
N TRP A 40 -2.52 -5.48 -8.93
CA TRP A 40 -3.07 -4.20 -8.48
C TRP A 40 -3.91 -4.26 -7.19
N PRO A 41 -4.94 -5.13 -7.05
CA PRO A 41 -5.71 -5.25 -5.81
C PRO A 41 -4.86 -5.75 -4.64
N PHE A 42 -3.93 -6.68 -4.87
CA PHE A 42 -3.03 -7.16 -3.81
C PHE A 42 -2.06 -6.05 -3.36
N ALA A 43 -1.50 -5.28 -4.29
CA ALA A 43 -0.66 -4.11 -4.01
C ALA A 43 -1.41 -3.06 -3.18
N THR A 44 -2.67 -2.80 -3.53
CA THR A 44 -3.55 -1.87 -2.80
C THR A 44 -3.80 -2.33 -1.36
N ILE A 45 -4.17 -3.61 -1.17
CA ILE A 45 -4.43 -4.18 0.16
C ILE A 45 -3.16 -4.14 1.01
N TRP A 46 -2.01 -4.43 0.41
CA TRP A 46 -0.75 -4.48 1.12
C TRP A 46 -0.30 -3.08 1.55
N ALA A 47 -0.35 -2.09 0.66
CA ALA A 47 -0.11 -0.68 0.98
C ALA A 47 -1.03 -0.18 2.11
N TRP A 48 -2.31 -0.55 2.08
CA TRP A 48 -3.27 -0.21 3.13
C TRP A 48 -2.91 -0.82 4.48
N ARG A 49 -2.51 -2.10 4.49
CA ARG A 49 -2.06 -2.80 5.71
C ARG A 49 -0.78 -2.20 6.28
N THR A 50 0.13 -1.71 5.43
CA THR A 50 1.36 -1.04 5.88
C THR A 50 1.05 0.31 6.51
N ALA A 51 0.16 1.11 5.92
CA ALA A 51 -0.22 2.42 6.46
C ALA A 51 -1.14 2.33 7.69
N TYR A 52 -1.96 1.28 7.78
CA TYR A 52 -2.87 1.02 8.89
C TYR A 52 -2.70 -0.43 9.36
N PRO A 53 -1.61 -0.73 10.10
CA PRO A 53 -1.43 -2.06 10.66
C PRO A 53 -2.61 -2.41 11.57
N PRO A 54 -3.12 -3.65 11.52
CA PRO A 54 -4.19 -4.06 12.41
C PRO A 54 -3.72 -3.83 13.85
N LYS A 55 -4.54 -3.11 14.63
CA LYS A 55 -4.25 -2.87 16.04
C LYS A 55 -4.20 -4.23 16.70
N ASN A 56 -3.00 -4.66 17.07
CA ASN A 56 -2.79 -5.93 17.74
C ASN A 56 -3.73 -5.94 18.96
N LYS A 57 -4.70 -6.86 18.99
CA LYS A 57 -5.42 -7.14 20.23
C LYS A 57 -4.37 -7.78 21.13
N LYS A 58 -3.81 -6.98 22.04
CA LYS A 58 -3.07 -7.51 23.20
C LYS A 58 -3.96 -8.52 23.92
#